data_AF-A0A034V364-F1
#
_entry.id   AF-A0A034V364-F1
#
_cell.length_a   1.000
_cell.length_b   1.000
_cell.length_c   1.000
_cell.angle_alpha   90.00
_cell.angle_beta   90.00
_cell.angle_gamma   90.00
#
_symmetry.space_group_name_H-M   'P 1'
#
loop_
_entity.id
_entity.type
_entity.pdbx_description
1 polymer ?
#
loop_
_entity_poly.entity_id
_entity_poly.type
_entity_poly.pdbx_seq_one_letter_code
_entity_poly.pdbx_strand_id
1 'polypeptide(L)'
;MLKLRIARFVRLRTLTCLAFLLCVCPIQRWETRADRITLLPTVQHLQHHAPCDRSRKVFTEPYGEISDGPAGFNYTQDSHCEWLIKARNDSQFITLTFHSMGTECAYDYIYVYDGDSFNSTLLGSFSGRTQPQRLVARSGSMLILMYSDTNYVLDGFRASYYISNCLNNCHNHGKCVGHQCVCHGEWVLPDCESEACPNKCGESQGRGKCVKGICHCEKGFSGRLCDLYINPQGGNWRWLATDAEGMTPRAAHTAVYLKEHDALYVFGGYDLNNVINSLQIYRFSSSQWVDEWGLLLQDHNYSQKINATLLKAVLQHKSEDEAKLWGLRSDVSFFRNILYTLAESNLHQQRSSQLIADVNANTTNEQIPEYFEDILEEVTDNKPEGRYGHAADRVPGGFVIFGGKNGNGSFFNDLWFYNSTESGGKWKQWARNSKLKPPKVARHTITLAGEYLYLFGGSLETGEFSSKIYRLRLPIYTKNKFFEHPVGDDESTSSAYENDDGTFNAADEDDDGQWEFVHPRGGKSLDVRLAAHSTVYYSATNSLIVFGGIMSSLARFSKLSDRIFAFQLDKLHWTEILYPRTALRDTNIPHERAFHSATISGNYMMVFGGS
;
A
#
# COMPACT_ATOMS: atom_id res chain seq x y z
N MET A 1 -41.91 -37.17 -4.93
CA MET A 1 -43.20 -37.06 -5.67
C MET A 1 -44.11 -36.06 -4.95
N LEU A 2 -45.24 -35.71 -5.57
CA LEU A 2 -46.38 -34.95 -5.01
C LEU A 2 -46.13 -33.47 -4.59
N LYS A 3 -46.84 -32.57 -5.30
CA LYS A 3 -47.15 -31.20 -4.87
C LYS A 3 -48.35 -31.25 -3.91
N LEU A 4 -48.58 -30.19 -3.13
CA LEU A 4 -49.95 -29.69 -2.91
C LEU A 4 -49.96 -28.20 -2.51
N ARG A 5 -50.89 -27.43 -3.10
CA ARG A 5 -51.24 -26.06 -2.71
C ARG A 5 -52.53 -26.11 -1.88
N ILE A 6 -52.66 -25.25 -0.87
CA ILE A 6 -53.96 -24.72 -0.42
C ILE A 6 -53.80 -23.20 -0.16
N ALA A 7 -54.85 -22.42 -0.40
CA ALA A 7 -54.89 -20.96 -0.19
C ALA A 7 -56.25 -20.55 0.43
N ARG A 8 -56.31 -19.40 1.13
CA ARG A 8 -57.52 -18.67 1.62
C ARG A 8 -57.09 -17.38 2.37
N PHE A 9 -57.84 -16.27 2.49
CA PHE A 9 -58.94 -15.71 1.66
C PHE A 9 -59.30 -14.24 2.09
N VAL A 10 -59.44 -13.32 1.12
CA VAL A 10 -60.52 -12.29 0.96
C VAL A 10 -61.01 -11.41 2.15
N ARG A 11 -60.79 -10.08 2.05
CA ARG A 11 -61.81 -8.95 1.95
C ARG A 11 -61.09 -7.59 2.00
N LEU A 12 -61.19 -6.63 1.05
CA LEU A 12 -62.29 -5.96 0.33
C LEU A 12 -63.09 -4.90 1.15
N ARG A 13 -62.84 -3.60 0.86
CA ARG A 13 -63.75 -2.43 0.97
C ARG A 13 -63.38 -1.39 -0.12
N THR A 14 -64.31 -0.50 -0.49
CA THR A 14 -64.28 0.34 -1.71
C THR A 14 -65.07 1.67 -1.53
N LEU A 15 -65.12 2.51 -2.60
CA LEU A 15 -65.86 3.78 -2.80
C LEU A 15 -65.24 5.05 -2.13
N THR A 16 -65.29 6.31 -2.63
CA THR A 16 -65.64 7.03 -3.91
C THR A 16 -65.26 8.54 -3.73
N CYS A 17 -65.13 9.48 -4.69
CA CYS A 17 -64.91 9.59 -6.15
C CYS A 17 -64.75 11.12 -6.52
N LEU A 18 -64.83 11.52 -7.81
CA LEU A 18 -64.94 12.89 -8.38
C LEU A 18 -63.66 13.79 -8.35
N ALA A 19 -63.37 14.67 -9.32
CA ALA A 19 -63.92 14.87 -10.68
C ALA A 19 -63.01 15.70 -11.65
N PHE A 20 -63.08 15.33 -12.95
CA PHE A 20 -63.02 16.13 -14.21
C PHE A 20 -62.22 17.45 -14.37
N LEU A 21 -61.46 17.53 -15.48
CA LEU A 21 -61.74 18.46 -16.60
C LEU A 21 -61.09 17.99 -17.92
N LEU A 22 -61.58 18.44 -19.09
CA LEU A 22 -61.18 17.98 -20.44
C LEU A 22 -61.58 18.99 -21.54
N CYS A 23 -61.12 18.75 -22.80
CA CYS A 23 -61.38 19.52 -24.04
C CYS A 23 -60.68 20.90 -24.15
N VAL A 24 -60.47 21.50 -25.34
CA VAL A 24 -61.03 21.28 -26.70
C VAL A 24 -59.91 21.16 -27.78
N CYS A 25 -60.27 20.64 -28.97
CA CYS A 25 -59.43 20.56 -30.19
C CYS A 25 -59.44 21.89 -31.00
N PRO A 26 -58.71 22.01 -32.15
CA PRO A 26 -59.35 21.63 -33.42
C PRO A 26 -58.42 20.97 -34.47
N ILE A 27 -59.04 20.27 -35.42
CA ILE A 27 -58.41 19.73 -36.64
C ILE A 27 -58.82 20.61 -37.83
N GLN A 28 -57.89 20.84 -38.78
CA GLN A 28 -58.23 21.26 -40.14
C GLN A 28 -57.70 20.25 -41.17
N ARG A 29 -58.40 20.18 -42.30
CA ARG A 29 -58.34 19.07 -43.27
C ARG A 29 -58.37 19.65 -44.69
N TRP A 30 -57.32 19.43 -45.47
CA TRP A 30 -57.23 19.79 -46.89
C TRP A 30 -56.72 18.60 -47.71
N GLU A 31 -56.73 18.74 -49.03
CA GLU A 31 -57.08 17.65 -49.95
C GLU A 31 -55.90 16.83 -50.51
N THR A 32 -56.26 15.69 -51.11
CA THR A 32 -55.33 14.78 -51.78
C THR A 32 -54.84 15.36 -53.11
N ARG A 33 -53.52 15.36 -53.31
CA ARG A 33 -52.93 15.35 -54.66
C ARG A 33 -51.69 14.47 -54.67
N ALA A 34 -51.65 13.49 -55.56
CA ALA A 34 -50.48 12.64 -55.77
C ALA A 34 -49.56 13.28 -56.81
N ASP A 35 -48.26 13.37 -56.53
CA ASP A 35 -47.24 13.46 -57.56
C ASP A 35 -45.86 13.00 -57.03
N ARG A 36 -45.06 12.47 -57.96
CA ARG A 36 -43.63 12.07 -57.93
C ARG A 36 -42.96 11.63 -56.61
N ILE A 37 -42.51 10.38 -56.65
CA ILE A 37 -41.39 9.85 -55.88
C ILE A 37 -40.15 10.74 -56.07
N THR A 38 -39.57 11.22 -54.97
CA THR A 38 -38.15 11.58 -54.86
C THR A 38 -37.52 10.68 -53.81
N LEU A 39 -36.36 10.09 -54.14
CA LEU A 39 -35.64 9.24 -53.20
C LEU A 39 -35.00 10.13 -52.14
N LEU A 40 -35.48 10.02 -50.90
CA LEU A 40 -34.71 10.49 -49.74
C LEU A 40 -33.39 9.70 -49.69
N PRO A 41 -32.27 10.35 -49.34
CA PRO A 41 -31.04 9.62 -49.08
C PRO A 41 -31.28 8.61 -47.96
N THR A 42 -30.65 7.44 -48.08
CA THR A 42 -30.68 6.43 -47.01
C THR A 42 -30.29 7.07 -45.69
N VAL A 43 -31.06 6.80 -44.64
CA VAL A 43 -30.60 7.09 -43.27
C VAL A 43 -29.33 6.28 -43.08
N GLN A 44 -28.18 6.95 -43.15
CA GLN A 44 -26.93 6.35 -42.73
C GLN A 44 -27.12 5.94 -41.28
N HIS A 45 -26.93 4.64 -41.01
CA HIS A 45 -26.75 4.20 -39.63
C HIS A 45 -25.60 5.02 -39.05
N LEU A 46 -25.92 5.91 -38.12
CA LEU A 46 -24.93 6.49 -37.23
C LEU A 46 -24.31 5.33 -36.45
N GLN A 47 -23.19 4.82 -36.96
CA GLN A 47 -22.35 3.89 -36.24
C GLN A 47 -21.91 4.62 -34.97
N HIS A 48 -22.58 4.32 -33.86
CA HIS A 48 -21.99 4.55 -32.56
C HIS A 48 -20.69 3.75 -32.54
N HIS A 49 -19.56 4.43 -32.70
CA HIS A 49 -18.27 3.85 -32.38
C HIS A 49 -18.35 3.41 -30.92
N ALA A 50 -18.42 2.10 -30.70
CA ALA A 50 -18.37 1.55 -29.36
C ALA A 50 -17.06 2.02 -28.72
N PRO A 51 -17.07 2.77 -27.60
CA PRO A 51 -15.83 3.39 -27.12
C PRO A 51 -14.81 2.34 -26.66
N CYS A 52 -15.27 1.16 -26.26
CA CYS A 52 -14.55 -0.10 -26.40
C CYS A 52 -15.09 -0.98 -27.55
N ASP A 53 -14.20 -1.37 -28.47
CA ASP A 53 -14.47 -2.25 -29.63
C ASP A 53 -13.43 -3.38 -29.76
N ARG A 54 -12.74 -3.70 -28.65
CA ARG A 54 -11.57 -4.60 -28.57
C ARG A 54 -10.39 -4.22 -29.47
N SER A 55 -10.28 -2.94 -29.87
CA SER A 55 -9.12 -2.39 -30.57
C SER A 55 -8.29 -1.44 -29.71
N ARG A 56 -7.04 -1.18 -30.11
CA ARG A 56 -6.15 -0.18 -29.51
C ARG A 56 -6.42 1.19 -30.12
N LYS A 57 -6.91 2.14 -29.32
CA LYS A 57 -7.14 3.53 -29.71
C LYS A 57 -5.94 4.38 -29.32
N VAL A 58 -5.36 5.11 -30.27
CA VAL A 58 -4.11 5.87 -30.09
C VAL A 58 -4.40 7.37 -30.04
N PHE A 59 -3.81 8.06 -29.07
CA PHE A 59 -4.00 9.49 -28.81
C PHE A 59 -2.66 10.21 -28.85
N THR A 60 -2.58 11.30 -29.63
CA THR A 60 -1.35 12.11 -29.82
C THR A 60 -1.56 13.61 -29.57
N GLU A 61 -2.76 13.99 -29.17
CA GLU A 61 -3.11 15.37 -28.85
C GLU A 61 -2.64 15.75 -27.44
N PRO A 62 -2.37 17.04 -27.15
CA PRO A 62 -1.82 17.46 -25.87
C PRO A 62 -2.81 17.35 -24.69
N TYR A 63 -4.09 17.10 -24.95
CA TYR A 63 -5.14 16.83 -23.98
C TYR A 63 -6.25 15.98 -24.62
N GLY A 64 -6.94 15.17 -23.81
CA GLY A 64 -8.16 14.49 -24.23
C GLY A 64 -8.87 13.74 -23.11
N GLU A 65 -10.05 13.20 -23.44
CA GLU A 65 -10.92 12.43 -22.55
C GLU A 65 -10.92 10.95 -22.97
N ILE A 66 -10.96 10.05 -22.00
CA ILE A 66 -10.97 8.59 -22.17
C ILE A 66 -12.13 8.00 -21.35
N SER A 67 -12.86 7.06 -21.96
CA SER A 67 -13.99 6.33 -21.37
C SER A 67 -14.30 5.05 -22.16
N ASP A 68 -14.92 4.08 -21.50
CA ASP A 68 -15.39 2.80 -22.06
C ASP A 68 -16.71 2.90 -22.84
N GLY A 69 -17.54 3.91 -22.52
CA GLY A 69 -18.92 4.03 -22.98
C GLY A 69 -19.41 5.49 -23.04
N PRO A 70 -20.50 5.76 -23.78
CA PRO A 70 -21.20 7.05 -23.69
C PRO A 70 -21.80 7.22 -22.29
N ALA A 71 -21.74 8.44 -21.75
CA ALA A 71 -22.15 8.72 -20.37
C ALA A 71 -23.62 8.30 -20.10
N GLY A 72 -23.83 7.55 -19.01
CA GLY A 72 -25.15 7.02 -18.64
C GLY A 72 -25.45 5.61 -19.13
N PHE A 73 -24.47 4.93 -19.74
CA PHE A 73 -24.52 3.51 -20.10
C PHE A 73 -23.42 2.75 -19.36
N ASN A 74 -23.67 1.48 -19.05
CA ASN A 74 -22.68 0.59 -18.43
C ASN A 74 -21.66 0.10 -19.48
N TYR A 75 -20.47 -0.31 -19.03
CA TYR A 75 -19.47 -0.92 -19.91
C TYR A 75 -19.95 -2.25 -20.53
N THR A 76 -19.21 -2.69 -21.55
CA THR A 76 -19.45 -3.99 -22.19
C THR A 76 -18.80 -5.12 -21.40
N GLN A 77 -19.54 -6.21 -21.15
CA GLN A 77 -19.00 -7.48 -20.64
C GLN A 77 -18.01 -8.11 -21.64
N ASP A 78 -17.13 -8.99 -21.16
CA ASP A 78 -16.11 -9.69 -21.96
C ASP A 78 -15.25 -8.69 -22.77
N SER A 79 -14.87 -7.56 -22.17
CA SER A 79 -14.20 -6.47 -22.90
C SER A 79 -12.72 -6.32 -22.53
N HIS A 80 -11.91 -6.09 -23.58
CA HIS A 80 -10.47 -5.87 -23.53
C HIS A 80 -10.18 -4.59 -24.29
N CYS A 81 -10.07 -3.47 -23.57
CA CYS A 81 -10.11 -2.14 -24.15
C CYS A 81 -8.76 -1.44 -23.95
N GLU A 82 -8.09 -1.03 -25.03
CA GLU A 82 -6.79 -0.40 -24.97
C GLU A 82 -6.83 1.06 -25.46
N TRP A 83 -6.41 1.99 -24.61
CA TRP A 83 -6.17 3.39 -24.97
C TRP A 83 -4.69 3.71 -24.75
N LEU A 84 -3.97 4.04 -25.82
CA LEU A 84 -2.55 4.36 -25.81
C LEU A 84 -2.35 5.84 -26.09
N ILE A 85 -1.91 6.59 -25.09
CA ILE A 85 -1.47 7.98 -25.24
C ILE A 85 0.02 7.95 -25.62
N LYS A 86 0.41 8.62 -26.70
CA LYS A 86 1.81 8.83 -27.08
C LYS A 86 2.11 10.32 -27.20
N ALA A 87 3.14 10.77 -26.49
CA ALA A 87 3.68 12.11 -26.62
C ALA A 87 4.49 12.27 -27.91
N ARG A 88 4.99 13.50 -28.18
CA ARG A 88 5.81 13.79 -29.36
C ARG A 88 7.30 13.51 -29.15
N ASN A 89 7.70 13.29 -27.90
CA ASN A 89 9.07 12.99 -27.47
C ASN A 89 9.00 12.25 -26.13
N ASP A 90 9.80 11.19 -25.98
CA ASP A 90 9.85 10.30 -24.80
C ASP A 90 10.26 11.04 -23.50
N SER A 91 10.81 12.26 -23.61
CA SER A 91 11.10 13.17 -22.49
C SER A 91 9.88 13.94 -21.96
N GLN A 92 8.70 13.77 -22.55
CA GLN A 92 7.46 14.40 -22.10
C GLN A 92 6.71 13.53 -21.09
N PHE A 93 5.95 14.18 -20.21
CA PHE A 93 5.15 13.54 -19.18
C PHE A 93 3.69 13.46 -19.63
N ILE A 94 3.02 12.34 -19.34
CA ILE A 94 1.58 12.17 -19.57
C ILE A 94 0.91 12.04 -18.20
N THR A 95 0.05 12.98 -17.86
CA THR A 95 -0.70 12.97 -16.59
C THR A 95 -2.13 12.53 -16.83
N LEU A 96 -2.59 11.50 -16.13
CA LEU A 96 -3.95 10.95 -16.19
C LEU A 96 -4.70 11.24 -14.89
N THR A 97 -5.93 11.77 -15.00
CA THR A 97 -6.81 12.08 -13.87
C THR A 97 -8.17 11.43 -14.08
N PHE A 98 -8.55 10.51 -13.21
CA PHE A 98 -9.88 9.91 -13.21
C PHE A 98 -10.93 10.90 -12.65
N HIS A 99 -12.10 10.94 -13.27
CA HIS A 99 -13.26 11.73 -12.86
C HIS A 99 -14.37 10.85 -12.26
N SER A 100 -14.49 9.61 -12.74
CA SER A 100 -15.40 8.60 -12.20
C SER A 100 -14.87 7.20 -12.49
N MET A 101 -15.21 6.25 -11.63
CA MET A 101 -14.93 4.82 -11.80
C MET A 101 -16.05 4.01 -11.12
N GLY A 102 -16.45 2.91 -11.75
CA GLY A 102 -17.39 1.93 -11.24
C GLY A 102 -17.29 0.63 -12.04
N THR A 103 -16.48 -0.31 -11.57
CA THR A 103 -16.32 -1.67 -12.12
C THR A 103 -16.69 -2.74 -11.09
N GLU A 104 -16.95 -3.99 -11.50
CA GLU A 104 -17.18 -5.09 -10.55
C GLU A 104 -15.92 -5.33 -9.70
N CYS A 105 -16.04 -5.10 -8.39
CA CYS A 105 -14.90 -5.11 -7.47
C CYS A 105 -14.24 -6.50 -7.41
N ALA A 106 -12.93 -6.52 -7.65
CA ALA A 106 -12.10 -7.73 -7.72
C ALA A 106 -12.38 -8.71 -8.89
N TYR A 107 -13.18 -8.34 -9.89
CA TYR A 107 -13.36 -9.10 -11.13
C TYR A 107 -12.99 -8.26 -12.37
N ASP A 108 -13.43 -7.00 -12.42
CA ASP A 108 -13.22 -6.09 -13.54
C ASP A 108 -12.22 -4.99 -13.18
N TYR A 109 -11.19 -4.81 -14.01
CA TYR A 109 -10.00 -4.06 -13.66
C TYR A 109 -9.61 -3.02 -14.72
N ILE A 110 -9.08 -1.89 -14.25
CA ILE A 110 -8.35 -0.94 -15.08
C ILE A 110 -6.88 -0.93 -14.65
N TYR A 111 -6.00 -1.22 -15.60
CA TYR A 111 -4.55 -1.17 -15.47
C TYR A 111 -4.02 0.05 -16.23
N VAL A 112 -3.01 0.73 -15.67
CA VAL A 112 -2.35 1.88 -16.30
C VAL A 112 -0.84 1.68 -16.23
N TYR A 113 -0.16 1.83 -17.37
CA TYR A 113 1.27 1.55 -17.54
C TYR A 113 2.04 2.78 -18.05
N ASP A 114 3.28 2.95 -17.59
CA ASP A 114 4.26 3.93 -18.09
C ASP A 114 5.04 3.33 -19.27
N GLY A 115 4.43 3.41 -20.46
CA GLY A 115 4.94 2.83 -21.70
C GLY A 115 3.81 2.51 -22.68
N ASP A 116 4.09 1.72 -23.72
CA ASP A 116 3.10 1.32 -24.74
C ASP A 116 2.78 -0.19 -24.78
N SER A 117 3.19 -0.92 -23.74
CA SER A 117 3.00 -2.37 -23.61
C SER A 117 2.59 -2.80 -22.21
N PHE A 118 2.08 -4.02 -22.06
CA PHE A 118 1.81 -4.66 -20.76
C PHE A 118 3.08 -5.10 -20.00
N ASN A 119 4.25 -5.06 -20.64
CA ASN A 119 5.57 -5.31 -20.02
C ASN A 119 6.21 -4.01 -19.48
N SER A 120 5.56 -2.87 -19.69
CA SER A 120 6.00 -1.56 -19.17
C SER A 120 5.64 -1.41 -17.69
N THR A 121 6.22 -0.43 -16.99
CA THR A 121 6.01 -0.23 -15.54
C THR A 121 4.53 0.01 -15.22
N LEU A 122 3.94 -0.81 -14.34
CA LEU A 122 2.55 -0.67 -13.90
C LEU A 122 2.44 0.49 -12.90
N LEU A 123 1.72 1.56 -13.28
CA LEU A 123 1.44 2.72 -12.45
C LEU A 123 0.23 2.52 -11.53
N GLY A 124 -0.68 1.62 -11.89
CA GLY A 124 -1.91 1.42 -11.14
C GLY A 124 -2.74 0.23 -11.62
N SER A 125 -3.43 -0.42 -10.68
CA SER A 125 -4.46 -1.43 -10.93
C SER A 125 -5.65 -1.14 -10.02
N PHE A 126 -6.83 -0.97 -10.60
CA PHE A 126 -8.02 -0.43 -9.92
C PHE A 126 -9.26 -1.27 -10.25
N SER A 127 -10.16 -1.42 -9.26
CA SER A 127 -11.50 -1.99 -9.44
C SER A 127 -12.47 -1.39 -8.40
N GLY A 128 -13.78 -1.57 -8.60
CA GLY A 128 -14.80 -1.03 -7.70
C GLY A 128 -15.20 0.41 -8.03
N ARG A 129 -15.65 1.18 -7.03
CA ARG A 129 -16.18 2.56 -7.20
C ARG A 129 -15.35 3.67 -6.54
N THR A 130 -14.14 3.35 -6.08
CA THR A 130 -13.22 4.34 -5.49
C THR A 130 -12.49 5.07 -6.62
N GLN A 131 -12.64 6.40 -6.68
CA GLN A 131 -11.94 7.24 -7.68
C GLN A 131 -10.42 7.09 -7.51
N PRO A 132 -9.67 6.64 -8.54
CA PRO A 132 -8.23 6.52 -8.45
C PRO A 132 -7.52 7.86 -8.25
N GLN A 133 -6.34 7.80 -7.64
CA GLN A 133 -5.41 8.94 -7.62
C GLN A 133 -4.93 9.28 -9.04
N ARG A 134 -4.46 10.53 -9.20
CA ARG A 134 -3.78 11.01 -10.41
C ARG A 134 -2.50 10.20 -10.65
N LEU A 135 -2.24 9.84 -11.90
CA LEU A 135 -1.07 9.06 -12.33
C LEU A 135 -0.25 9.84 -13.34
N VAL A 136 1.07 9.63 -13.37
CA VAL A 136 1.95 10.27 -14.36
C VAL A 136 2.93 9.26 -14.94
N ALA A 137 2.92 9.14 -16.27
CA ALA A 137 3.92 8.41 -17.03
C ALA A 137 5.09 9.33 -17.41
N ARG A 138 6.31 8.78 -17.40
CA ARG A 138 7.60 9.48 -17.61
C ARG A 138 8.33 9.02 -18.88
N SER A 139 7.84 7.98 -19.57
CA SER A 139 8.39 7.44 -20.82
C SER A 139 7.88 8.14 -22.09
N GLY A 140 7.04 9.18 -21.96
CA GLY A 140 6.30 9.76 -23.08
C GLY A 140 5.25 8.84 -23.72
N SER A 141 4.96 7.66 -23.14
CA SER A 141 3.83 6.81 -23.52
C SER A 141 3.04 6.37 -22.29
N MET A 142 1.73 6.21 -22.43
CA MET A 142 0.87 5.65 -21.38
C MET A 142 -0.17 4.72 -21.99
N LEU A 143 -0.14 3.44 -21.62
CA LEU A 143 -1.14 2.45 -21.99
C LEU A 143 -2.15 2.30 -20.85
N ILE A 144 -3.43 2.45 -21.16
CA ILE A 144 -4.56 2.17 -20.28
C ILE A 144 -5.26 0.94 -20.84
N LEU A 145 -5.43 -0.09 -20.01
CA LEU A 145 -6.11 -1.34 -20.34
C LEU A 145 -7.29 -1.53 -19.39
N MET A 146 -8.51 -1.61 -19.92
CA MET A 146 -9.67 -2.12 -19.18
C MET A 146 -9.92 -3.58 -19.55
N TYR A 147 -10.10 -4.41 -18.53
CA TYR A 147 -10.52 -5.80 -18.61
C TYR A 147 -11.86 -5.95 -17.89
N SER A 148 -12.81 -6.64 -18.50
CA SER A 148 -14.02 -7.12 -17.82
C SER A 148 -14.34 -8.57 -18.15
N ASP A 149 -14.92 -9.27 -17.18
CA ASP A 149 -15.33 -10.66 -17.29
C ASP A 149 -16.73 -10.82 -17.94
N THR A 150 -17.28 -12.04 -17.97
CA THR A 150 -18.56 -12.33 -18.63
C THR A 150 -19.82 -11.98 -17.81
N ASN A 151 -19.68 -11.32 -16.65
CA ASN A 151 -20.74 -11.12 -15.65
C ASN A 151 -21.15 -9.64 -15.46
N TYR A 152 -21.07 -9.06 -14.25
CA TYR A 152 -21.85 -7.87 -13.91
C TYR A 152 -21.19 -6.56 -14.36
N VAL A 153 -21.90 -5.78 -15.18
CA VAL A 153 -21.42 -4.48 -15.65
C VAL A 153 -21.98 -3.30 -14.84
N LEU A 154 -21.13 -2.33 -14.51
CA LEU A 154 -21.43 -1.11 -13.74
C LEU A 154 -21.12 0.16 -14.56
N ASP A 155 -21.01 1.32 -13.89
CA ASP A 155 -20.99 2.67 -14.49
C ASP A 155 -19.76 2.99 -15.39
N GLY A 156 -18.77 2.11 -15.46
CA GLY A 156 -17.57 2.29 -16.29
C GLY A 156 -16.56 3.25 -15.67
N PHE A 157 -15.82 3.98 -16.50
CA PHE A 157 -14.89 5.01 -16.05
C PHE A 157 -14.87 6.21 -17.01
N ARG A 158 -14.44 7.34 -16.45
CA ARG A 158 -14.08 8.51 -17.23
C ARG A 158 -12.81 9.12 -16.66
N ALA A 159 -11.86 9.43 -17.53
CA ALA A 159 -10.62 10.10 -17.18
C ALA A 159 -10.26 11.16 -18.22
N SER A 160 -9.51 12.17 -17.81
CA SER A 160 -8.81 13.09 -18.70
C SER A 160 -7.32 12.85 -18.65
N TYR A 161 -6.63 13.07 -19.76
CA TYR A 161 -5.17 13.11 -19.80
C TYR A 161 -4.68 14.45 -20.37
N TYR A 162 -3.48 14.85 -19.99
CA TYR A 162 -2.73 15.90 -20.66
C TYR A 162 -1.24 15.55 -20.80
N ILE A 163 -0.58 16.13 -21.80
CA ILE A 163 0.83 15.92 -22.12
C ILE A 163 1.60 17.21 -21.82
N SER A 164 2.62 17.14 -20.95
CA SER A 164 3.40 18.30 -20.51
C SER A 164 4.91 18.07 -20.65
N ASN A 165 5.66 19.16 -20.85
CA ASN A 165 7.12 19.07 -20.96
C ASN A 165 7.80 18.80 -19.60
N CYS A 166 7.14 19.10 -18.48
CA CYS A 166 7.61 18.78 -17.13
C CYS A 166 6.51 18.11 -16.32
N LEU A 167 6.92 17.34 -15.31
CA LEU A 167 6.05 16.62 -14.36
C LEU A 167 4.99 17.57 -13.77
N ASN A 168 3.71 17.18 -13.86
CA ASN A 168 2.52 17.94 -13.40
C ASN A 168 2.50 19.45 -13.77
N ASN A 169 3.15 19.84 -14.87
CA ASN A 169 3.40 21.26 -15.24
C ASN A 169 3.96 22.11 -14.07
N CYS A 170 4.79 21.51 -13.21
CA CYS A 170 5.37 22.13 -12.01
C CYS A 170 4.32 22.72 -11.04
N HIS A 171 3.10 22.18 -11.03
CA HIS A 171 1.93 22.66 -10.27
C HIS A 171 1.62 24.16 -10.43
N ASN A 172 2.18 24.82 -11.44
CA ASN A 172 2.26 26.28 -11.58
C ASN A 172 3.02 27.00 -10.44
N HIS A 173 3.69 26.27 -9.55
CA HIS A 173 4.56 26.75 -8.46
C HIS A 173 6.05 26.77 -8.83
N GLY A 174 6.36 26.53 -10.11
CA GLY A 174 7.71 26.57 -10.66
C GLY A 174 7.70 26.94 -12.14
N LYS A 175 8.86 26.83 -12.79
CA LYS A 175 9.02 26.95 -14.24
C LYS A 175 9.65 25.68 -14.80
N CYS A 176 9.12 25.22 -15.92
CA CYS A 176 9.65 24.08 -16.66
C CYS A 176 10.88 24.50 -17.47
N VAL A 177 12.05 23.90 -17.21
CA VAL A 177 13.31 24.18 -17.92
C VAL A 177 14.02 22.84 -18.18
N GLY A 178 14.26 22.51 -19.45
CA GLY A 178 14.97 21.26 -19.81
C GLY A 178 14.31 19.98 -19.30
N HIS A 179 12.97 19.91 -19.37
CA HIS A 179 12.13 18.82 -18.85
C HIS A 179 12.16 18.63 -17.32
N GLN A 180 12.77 19.56 -16.57
CA GLN A 180 12.80 19.58 -15.11
C GLN A 180 12.06 20.80 -14.57
N CYS A 181 11.42 20.66 -13.41
CA CYS A 181 10.85 21.80 -12.69
C CYS A 181 11.90 22.48 -11.82
N VAL A 182 11.96 23.81 -11.91
CA VAL A 182 12.67 24.65 -10.94
C VAL A 182 11.62 25.48 -10.22
N CYS A 183 11.48 25.25 -8.93
CA CYS A 183 10.39 25.79 -8.11
C CYS A 183 10.62 27.25 -7.71
N HIS A 184 9.55 27.96 -7.39
CA HIS A 184 9.60 29.32 -6.84
C HIS A 184 9.61 29.27 -5.31
N GLY A 185 10.34 30.17 -4.65
CA GLY A 185 10.35 30.29 -3.19
C GLY A 185 10.70 28.98 -2.47
N GLU A 186 9.84 28.58 -1.52
CA GLU A 186 10.02 27.40 -0.66
C GLU A 186 9.27 26.14 -1.17
N TRP A 187 8.82 26.12 -2.43
CA TRP A 187 8.24 24.92 -3.03
C TRP A 187 9.33 23.91 -3.41
N VAL A 188 9.07 22.63 -3.17
CA VAL A 188 9.98 21.49 -3.39
C VAL A 188 9.25 20.33 -4.08
N LEU A 189 9.97 19.21 -4.26
CA LEU A 189 9.59 18.04 -5.07
C LEU A 189 9.81 18.26 -6.58
N PRO A 190 9.96 17.18 -7.40
CA PRO A 190 10.34 17.30 -8.82
C PRO A 190 9.30 17.99 -9.71
N ASP A 191 8.13 18.35 -9.15
CA ASP A 191 7.03 19.09 -9.77
C ASP A 191 6.45 20.20 -8.89
N CYS A 192 7.16 20.62 -7.84
CA CYS A 192 6.75 21.74 -6.97
C CYS A 192 5.38 21.57 -6.27
N GLU A 193 4.90 20.34 -6.03
CA GLU A 193 3.59 20.10 -5.39
C GLU A 193 3.52 20.51 -3.91
N SER A 194 4.64 20.54 -3.20
CA SER A 194 4.69 20.74 -1.74
C SER A 194 5.56 21.92 -1.33
N GLU A 195 5.09 22.69 -0.34
CA GLU A 195 5.96 23.57 0.44
C GLU A 195 6.95 22.72 1.27
N ALA A 196 8.19 23.17 1.40
CA ALA A 196 9.22 22.49 2.19
C ALA A 196 8.91 22.48 3.70
N CYS A 197 8.27 23.55 4.18
CA CYS A 197 7.92 23.74 5.58
C CYS A 197 6.49 24.30 5.70
N PRO A 198 5.44 23.49 5.41
CA PRO A 198 4.08 23.99 5.37
C PRO A 198 3.64 24.52 6.74
N ASN A 199 2.86 25.61 6.75
CA ASN A 199 2.51 26.35 7.97
C ASN A 199 3.72 26.77 8.84
N LYS A 200 4.93 26.85 8.26
CA LYS A 200 6.20 27.13 8.95
C LYS A 200 6.43 26.23 10.17
N CYS A 201 6.07 24.95 10.10
CA CYS A 201 6.30 23.98 11.18
C CYS A 201 5.65 24.36 12.53
N GLY A 202 4.61 25.21 12.52
CA GLY A 202 4.01 25.74 13.75
C GLY A 202 4.91 26.69 14.54
N GLU A 203 5.87 27.37 13.90
CA GLU A 203 6.80 28.33 14.52
C GLU A 203 6.10 29.42 15.35
N SER A 204 5.00 29.98 14.83
CA SER A 204 4.17 30.98 15.52
C SER A 204 3.47 30.46 16.78
N GLN A 205 3.49 29.15 17.00
CA GLN A 205 2.92 28.43 18.14
C GLN A 205 4.00 27.73 18.98
N GLY A 206 5.29 27.97 18.68
CA GLY A 206 6.44 27.37 19.39
C GLY A 206 6.59 25.86 19.19
N ARG A 207 6.09 25.29 18.09
CA ARG A 207 6.07 23.83 17.87
C ARG A 207 7.25 23.27 17.09
N GLY A 208 7.93 24.09 16.31
CA GLY A 208 9.00 23.68 15.42
C GLY A 208 9.56 24.86 14.64
N LYS A 209 10.64 24.62 13.90
CA LYS A 209 11.32 25.61 13.05
C LYS A 209 11.68 25.00 11.71
N CYS A 210 11.58 25.80 10.64
CA CYS A 210 12.06 25.39 9.33
C CYS A 210 13.58 25.55 9.25
N VAL A 211 14.31 24.47 8.97
CA VAL A 211 15.77 24.50 8.77
C VAL A 211 16.11 23.74 7.50
N LYS A 212 16.69 24.43 6.52
CA LYS A 212 17.03 23.88 5.18
C LYS A 212 15.86 23.18 4.46
N GLY A 213 14.63 23.70 4.62
CA GLY A 213 13.43 23.09 4.03
C GLY A 213 12.95 21.82 4.74
N ILE A 214 13.29 21.65 6.02
CA ILE A 214 12.87 20.52 6.86
C ILE A 214 12.30 21.06 8.17
N CYS A 215 11.11 20.59 8.56
CA CYS A 215 10.54 20.93 9.86
C CYS A 215 11.24 20.20 11.01
N HIS A 216 12.01 20.96 11.79
CA HIS A 216 12.63 20.48 13.02
C HIS A 216 11.70 20.80 14.19
N CYS A 217 11.05 19.77 14.75
CA CYS A 217 10.05 19.94 15.80
C CYS A 217 10.68 20.18 17.18
N GLU A 218 10.03 21.02 17.99
CA GLU A 218 10.37 21.22 19.40
C GLU A 218 9.97 20.01 20.24
N LYS A 219 10.66 19.80 21.37
CA LYS A 219 10.55 18.55 22.15
C LYS A 219 9.09 18.23 22.54
N GLY A 220 8.60 17.09 22.04
CA GLY A 220 7.24 16.60 22.30
C GLY A 220 6.24 16.91 21.18
N PHE A 221 6.66 17.57 20.10
CA PHE A 221 5.93 17.67 18.83
C PHE A 221 6.58 16.78 17.75
N SER A 222 5.77 16.33 16.80
CA SER A 222 6.16 15.44 15.73
C SER A 222 5.24 15.58 14.50
N GLY A 223 5.58 14.87 13.42
CA GLY A 223 4.87 14.91 12.14
C GLY A 223 5.27 16.10 11.27
N ARG A 224 4.88 16.05 9.99
CA ARG A 224 5.28 17.00 8.93
C ARG A 224 5.06 18.48 9.28
N LEU A 225 4.06 18.79 10.10
CA LEU A 225 3.70 20.15 10.52
C LEU A 225 4.11 20.48 11.96
N CYS A 226 4.79 19.56 12.66
CA CYS A 226 4.99 19.58 14.11
C CYS A 226 3.68 19.75 14.91
N ASP A 227 2.57 19.19 14.42
CA ASP A 227 1.24 19.35 14.99
C ASP A 227 0.73 18.11 15.75
N LEU A 228 1.47 16.99 15.72
CA LEU A 228 1.23 15.82 16.55
C LEU A 228 2.02 15.93 17.87
N TYR A 229 1.32 16.29 18.94
CA TYR A 229 1.88 16.30 20.30
C TYR A 229 1.97 14.89 20.89
N ILE A 230 2.98 14.62 21.74
CA ILE A 230 3.29 13.32 22.36
C ILE A 230 2.12 12.67 23.14
N ASN A 231 1.19 13.48 23.64
CA ASN A 231 -0.10 13.01 24.19
C ASN A 231 -1.25 13.60 23.36
N PRO A 232 -1.56 13.03 22.17
CA PRO A 232 -2.52 13.62 21.26
C PRO A 232 -3.95 13.34 21.74
N GLN A 233 -4.86 14.31 21.57
CA GLN A 233 -6.30 14.03 21.71
C GLN A 233 -6.77 13.18 20.53
N GLY A 234 -7.17 11.94 20.82
CA GLY A 234 -7.67 10.99 19.84
C GLY A 234 -8.90 11.48 19.06
N GLY A 235 -9.18 10.84 17.93
CA GLY A 235 -10.25 11.25 17.01
C GLY A 235 -9.84 12.29 15.96
N ASN A 236 -8.59 12.76 15.99
CA ASN A 236 -8.04 13.68 14.99
C ASN A 236 -6.95 12.98 14.16
N TRP A 237 -7.04 13.05 12.83
CA TRP A 237 -5.98 12.58 11.93
C TRP A 237 -4.90 13.66 11.76
N ARG A 238 -3.64 13.23 11.59
CA ARG A 238 -2.44 14.08 11.41
C ARG A 238 -1.55 13.47 10.34
N TRP A 239 -0.90 14.32 9.54
CA TRP A 239 0.06 13.86 8.51
C TRP A 239 1.44 13.68 9.13
N LEU A 240 1.89 12.44 9.27
CA LEU A 240 3.24 12.13 9.75
C LEU A 240 4.30 12.50 8.70
N ALA A 241 4.08 12.03 7.48
CA ALA A 241 4.95 12.20 6.32
C ALA A 241 4.18 11.95 5.02
N THR A 242 4.84 12.19 3.89
CA THR A 242 4.46 11.87 2.52
C THR A 242 5.39 10.80 1.93
N ASP A 243 5.04 10.25 0.77
CA ASP A 243 5.91 9.40 -0.05
C ASP A 243 7.20 10.14 -0.46
N ALA A 244 7.06 11.41 -0.82
CA ALA A 244 8.16 12.30 -1.14
C ALA A 244 9.17 12.47 0.00
N GLU A 245 8.75 12.26 1.26
CA GLU A 245 9.57 12.31 2.47
C GLU A 245 10.32 10.99 2.76
N GLY A 246 10.42 10.09 1.77
CA GLY A 246 11.43 9.03 1.69
C GLY A 246 10.89 7.59 1.83
N MET A 247 9.63 7.41 2.22
CA MET A 247 9.02 6.09 2.27
C MET A 247 8.68 5.61 0.86
N THR A 248 9.16 4.42 0.47
CA THR A 248 8.81 3.82 -0.82
C THR A 248 7.32 3.44 -0.85
N PRO A 249 6.50 3.95 -1.79
CA PRO A 249 5.08 3.59 -1.91
C PRO A 249 4.88 2.08 -2.05
N ARG A 250 4.00 1.49 -1.22
CA ARG A 250 3.91 0.03 -1.09
C ARG A 250 2.56 -0.46 -0.55
N ALA A 251 2.00 -1.50 -1.18
CA ALA A 251 0.82 -2.21 -0.73
C ALA A 251 1.18 -3.53 0.00
N ALA A 252 0.27 -4.03 0.84
CA ALA A 252 0.40 -5.29 1.60
C ALA A 252 1.75 -5.48 2.33
N HIS A 253 2.31 -4.39 2.84
CA HIS A 253 3.40 -4.35 3.81
C HIS A 253 2.88 -4.65 5.23
N THR A 254 3.77 -4.81 6.21
CA THR A 254 3.37 -4.72 7.63
C THR A 254 4.04 -3.53 8.31
N ALA A 255 3.40 -3.02 9.36
CA ALA A 255 3.87 -1.87 10.13
C ALA A 255 3.69 -2.14 11.63
N VAL A 256 4.76 -2.04 12.41
CA VAL A 256 4.77 -2.29 13.86
C VAL A 256 5.35 -1.07 14.58
N TYR A 257 4.60 -0.51 15.54
CA TYR A 257 5.09 0.58 16.39
C TYR A 257 5.77 0.01 17.65
N LEU A 258 7.01 0.41 17.89
CA LEU A 258 7.74 0.10 19.13
C LEU A 258 7.79 1.35 20.01
N LYS A 259 7.08 1.30 21.15
CA LYS A 259 7.02 2.38 22.13
C LYS A 259 8.39 2.69 22.75
N GLU A 260 9.23 1.67 22.83
CA GLU A 260 10.58 1.71 23.39
C GLU A 260 11.51 2.67 22.62
N HIS A 261 11.28 2.82 21.31
CA HIS A 261 12.09 3.64 20.39
C HIS A 261 11.36 4.89 19.87
N ASP A 262 10.08 5.04 20.24
CA ASP A 262 9.12 5.96 19.65
C ASP A 262 9.20 6.00 18.12
N ALA A 263 9.02 4.82 17.51
CA ALA A 263 9.26 4.60 16.08
C ALA A 263 8.30 3.56 15.46
N LEU A 264 7.94 3.79 14.20
CA LEU A 264 7.13 2.90 13.38
C LEU A 264 8.03 2.16 12.38
N TYR A 265 8.07 0.84 12.47
CA TYR A 265 8.89 -0.05 11.64
C TYR A 265 8.01 -0.63 10.54
N VAL A 266 8.35 -0.40 9.27
CA VAL A 266 7.60 -0.89 8.11
C VAL A 266 8.47 -1.85 7.29
N PHE A 267 7.98 -3.07 7.07
CA PHE A 267 8.71 -4.09 6.30
C PHE A 267 7.91 -4.58 5.08
N GLY A 268 8.66 -4.93 4.03
CA GLY A 268 8.15 -5.64 2.86
C GLY A 268 7.03 -4.90 2.11
N GLY A 269 6.10 -5.66 1.54
CA GLY A 269 5.08 -5.16 0.61
C GLY A 269 5.55 -5.15 -0.85
N TYR A 270 4.78 -4.52 -1.72
CA TYR A 270 5.06 -4.43 -3.15
C TYR A 270 4.65 -3.08 -3.74
N ASP A 271 5.38 -2.58 -4.74
CA ASP A 271 5.20 -1.27 -5.39
C ASP A 271 4.43 -1.37 -6.73
N LEU A 272 3.58 -2.39 -6.86
CA LEU A 272 2.96 -2.92 -8.09
C LEU A 272 3.90 -3.63 -9.08
N ASN A 273 5.22 -3.43 -9.01
CA ASN A 273 6.19 -3.94 -9.99
C ASN A 273 7.21 -4.90 -9.37
N ASN A 274 7.71 -4.55 -8.19
CA ASN A 274 8.70 -5.24 -7.40
C ASN A 274 8.12 -5.63 -6.04
N VAL A 275 8.66 -6.69 -5.45
CA VAL A 275 8.43 -7.03 -4.04
C VAL A 275 9.60 -6.53 -3.21
N ILE A 276 9.30 -5.78 -2.16
CA ILE A 276 10.30 -5.01 -1.41
C ILE A 276 10.85 -5.86 -0.27
N ASN A 277 12.15 -5.72 0.02
CA ASN A 277 12.88 -6.37 1.12
C ASN A 277 13.44 -5.39 2.17
N SER A 278 13.21 -4.08 2.01
CA SER A 278 13.69 -3.06 2.92
C SER A 278 12.80 -2.89 4.15
N LEU A 279 13.45 -2.79 5.32
CA LEU A 279 12.90 -2.26 6.56
C LEU A 279 13.08 -0.73 6.56
N GLN A 280 11.99 0.01 6.64
CA GLN A 280 11.95 1.47 6.68
C GLN A 280 11.34 1.92 8.02
N ILE A 281 12.00 2.84 8.71
CA ILE A 281 11.69 3.19 10.11
C ILE A 281 11.38 4.68 10.19
N TYR A 282 10.15 5.05 10.54
CA TYR A 282 9.80 6.44 10.88
C TYR A 282 10.06 6.68 12.36
N ARG A 283 10.91 7.65 12.68
CA ARG A 283 11.19 8.07 14.07
C ARG A 283 10.37 9.30 14.40
N PHE A 284 9.45 9.22 15.36
CA PHE A 284 8.62 10.37 15.75
C PHE A 284 9.45 11.49 16.38
N SER A 285 10.52 11.12 17.10
CA SER A 285 11.45 12.04 17.76
C SER A 285 12.25 12.97 16.83
N SER A 286 12.49 12.59 15.57
CA SER A 286 13.04 13.46 14.52
C SER A 286 12.05 13.78 13.40
N SER A 287 10.89 13.10 13.38
CA SER A 287 9.86 13.18 12.33
C SER A 287 10.38 12.82 10.93
N GLN A 288 11.33 11.89 10.84
CA GLN A 288 11.98 11.48 9.60
C GLN A 288 11.98 9.96 9.40
N TRP A 289 12.07 9.55 8.12
CA TRP A 289 12.29 8.16 7.72
C TRP A 289 13.78 7.83 7.63
N VAL A 290 14.16 6.70 8.21
CA VAL A 290 15.49 6.09 8.09
C VAL A 290 15.41 4.63 7.65
N ASP A 291 16.53 4.06 7.20
CA ASP A 291 16.70 2.63 6.96
C ASP A 291 16.99 1.82 8.24
N GLU A 292 17.27 0.52 8.09
CA GLU A 292 17.63 -0.38 9.19
C GLU A 292 18.99 -0.05 9.87
N TRP A 293 19.81 0.80 9.25
CA TRP A 293 21.11 1.27 9.77
C TRP A 293 21.02 2.65 10.44
N GLY A 294 19.93 3.40 10.18
CA GLY A 294 19.70 4.75 10.70
C GLY A 294 20.06 5.87 9.72
N LEU A 295 20.36 5.55 8.46
CA LEU A 295 20.58 6.53 7.39
C LEU A 295 19.25 7.08 6.91
N LEU A 296 19.16 8.38 6.62
CA LEU A 296 17.94 9.01 6.12
C LEU A 296 17.58 8.47 4.72
N LEU A 297 16.31 8.12 4.51
CA LEU A 297 15.82 7.66 3.21
C LEU A 297 15.74 8.79 2.17
N GLN A 298 15.66 10.05 2.64
CA GLN A 298 15.94 11.22 1.80
C GLN A 298 17.41 11.60 1.91
N ASP A 299 18.13 11.57 0.79
CA ASP A 299 19.21 12.53 0.61
C ASP A 299 18.56 13.92 0.46
N HIS A 300 18.71 14.77 1.48
CA HIS A 300 18.21 16.16 1.46
C HIS A 300 18.98 17.09 0.49
N ASN A 301 19.75 16.54 -0.45
CA ASN A 301 20.03 17.16 -1.74
C ASN A 301 18.76 17.35 -2.62
N TYR A 302 17.76 18.05 -2.06
CA TYR A 302 16.92 18.98 -2.84
C TYR A 302 17.68 20.25 -3.24
N SER A 303 18.92 20.41 -2.77
CA SER A 303 20.02 20.82 -3.64
C SER A 303 20.06 19.87 -4.85
N GLN A 304 19.28 20.20 -5.89
CA GLN A 304 19.48 19.65 -7.22
C GLN A 304 20.99 19.68 -7.49
N LYS A 305 21.57 18.60 -8.02
CA LYS A 305 22.79 18.75 -8.83
C LYS A 305 22.39 19.62 -10.01
N ILE A 306 22.40 20.95 -9.85
CA ILE A 306 21.89 21.88 -10.84
C ILE A 306 22.74 21.66 -12.07
N ASN A 307 22.16 20.96 -13.04
CA ASN A 307 22.87 20.50 -14.22
C ASN A 307 23.53 21.74 -14.83
N ALA A 308 24.83 21.69 -15.16
CA ALA A 308 25.52 22.86 -15.69
C ALA A 308 24.78 23.43 -16.93
N THR A 309 24.09 22.57 -17.68
CA THR A 309 23.16 22.92 -18.76
C THR A 309 21.90 23.66 -18.28
N LEU A 310 21.27 23.21 -17.19
CA LEU A 310 20.10 23.85 -16.56
C LEU A 310 20.47 25.23 -16.01
N LEU A 311 21.58 25.32 -15.26
CA LEU A 311 22.08 26.60 -14.73
C LEU A 311 22.41 27.56 -15.88
N LYS A 312 23.10 27.08 -16.92
CA LYS A 312 23.42 27.87 -18.13
C LYS A 312 22.18 28.35 -18.87
N ALA A 313 21.15 27.52 -19.02
CA ALA A 313 19.89 27.90 -19.66
C ALA A 313 19.13 28.99 -18.87
N VAL A 314 19.14 28.93 -17.54
CA VAL A 314 18.55 29.97 -16.68
C VAL A 314 19.38 31.27 -16.73
N LEU A 315 20.71 31.17 -16.69
CA LEU A 315 21.63 32.32 -16.72
C LEU A 315 21.66 33.06 -18.07
N GLN A 316 21.35 32.39 -19.18
CA GLN A 316 21.42 32.98 -20.52
C GLN A 316 20.27 33.94 -20.87
N HIS A 317 19.24 34.10 -20.02
CA HIS A 317 17.99 34.74 -20.43
C HIS A 317 17.37 35.81 -19.50
N LYS A 318 17.89 36.08 -18.29
CA LYS A 318 17.10 36.77 -17.24
C LYS A 318 17.86 37.83 -16.42
N SER A 319 17.08 38.77 -15.85
CA SER A 319 17.53 39.91 -15.04
C SER A 319 17.55 39.61 -13.52
N GLU A 320 18.13 40.52 -12.73
CA GLU A 320 18.26 40.36 -11.27
C GLU A 320 16.92 40.18 -10.53
N ASP A 321 15.87 40.86 -10.96
CA ASP A 321 14.55 40.76 -10.32
C ASP A 321 13.88 39.42 -10.58
N GLU A 322 14.14 38.82 -11.75
CA GLU A 322 13.74 37.45 -11.98
C GLU A 322 14.55 36.47 -11.14
N ALA A 323 15.87 36.67 -10.95
CA ALA A 323 16.69 35.79 -10.12
C ALA A 323 16.15 35.63 -8.69
N LYS A 324 15.69 36.73 -8.08
CA LYS A 324 15.04 36.76 -6.75
C LYS A 324 13.74 35.93 -6.71
N LEU A 325 13.00 35.84 -7.82
CA LEU A 325 11.77 35.06 -7.93
C LEU A 325 12.00 33.53 -7.91
N TRP A 326 13.22 33.05 -8.18
CA TRP A 326 13.62 31.65 -7.99
C TRP A 326 14.35 31.42 -6.65
N GLY A 327 14.23 32.34 -5.69
CA GLY A 327 14.86 32.22 -4.35
C GLY A 327 16.38 32.46 -4.31
N LEU A 328 17.01 32.80 -5.43
CA LEU A 328 18.46 33.00 -5.51
C LEU A 328 18.86 34.33 -4.85
N ARG A 329 19.76 34.28 -3.87
CA ARG A 329 20.31 35.49 -3.23
C ARG A 329 21.28 36.20 -4.16
N SER A 330 21.03 37.48 -4.42
CA SER A 330 21.85 38.32 -5.28
C SER A 330 23.10 38.85 -4.55
N ASP A 331 24.22 38.15 -4.69
CA ASP A 331 25.56 38.68 -4.42
C ASP A 331 26.44 38.47 -5.67
N VAL A 332 27.10 39.52 -6.14
CA VAL A 332 27.91 39.48 -7.38
C VAL A 332 29.15 38.57 -7.21
N SER A 333 29.62 38.36 -5.98
CA SER A 333 30.70 37.41 -5.67
C SER A 333 30.28 35.94 -5.81
N PHE A 334 29.00 35.62 -5.57
CA PHE A 334 28.46 34.26 -5.65
C PHE A 334 28.55 33.70 -7.08
N PHE A 335 28.09 34.46 -8.08
CA PHE A 335 28.14 34.05 -9.49
C PHE A 335 29.57 33.87 -10.01
N ARG A 336 30.53 34.70 -9.55
CA ARG A 336 31.94 34.53 -9.87
C ARG A 336 32.51 33.26 -9.24
N ASN A 337 32.19 32.98 -7.98
CA ASN A 337 32.68 31.79 -7.29
C ASN A 337 32.09 30.48 -7.87
N ILE A 338 30.84 30.51 -8.36
CA ILE A 338 30.23 29.41 -9.11
C ILE A 338 30.99 29.12 -10.42
N LEU A 339 31.43 30.15 -11.15
CA LEU A 339 32.24 29.96 -12.36
C LEU A 339 33.61 29.34 -12.06
N TYR A 340 34.20 29.62 -10.89
CA TYR A 340 35.44 28.96 -10.45
C TYR A 340 35.19 27.49 -10.06
N THR A 341 34.17 27.17 -9.27
CA THR A 341 33.92 25.77 -8.85
C THR A 341 33.44 24.88 -10.01
N LEU A 342 32.74 25.43 -11.01
CA LEU A 342 32.44 24.72 -12.26
C LEU A 342 33.67 24.49 -13.16
N ALA A 343 34.73 25.30 -13.02
CA ALA A 343 36.01 25.02 -13.68
C ALA A 343 36.76 23.88 -12.97
N GLU A 344 36.72 23.84 -11.63
CA GLU A 344 37.35 22.77 -10.83
C GLU A 344 36.62 21.42 -10.93
N SER A 345 35.30 21.39 -11.12
CA SER A 345 34.55 20.13 -11.25
C SER A 345 35.01 19.29 -12.45
N ASN A 346 35.48 19.93 -13.53
CA ASN A 346 36.04 19.25 -14.70
C ASN A 346 37.40 18.56 -14.42
N LEU A 347 38.11 18.93 -13.34
CA LEU A 347 39.33 18.25 -12.91
C LEU A 347 39.06 17.08 -11.96
N HIS A 348 38.02 17.14 -11.14
CA HIS A 348 37.68 16.05 -10.20
C HIS A 348 36.83 14.93 -10.82
N GLN A 349 36.08 15.19 -11.88
CA GLN A 349 35.22 14.18 -12.51
C GLN A 349 36.00 13.03 -13.19
N GLN A 350 37.30 13.20 -13.49
CA GLN A 350 38.16 12.09 -13.92
C GLN A 350 38.57 11.12 -12.80
N ARG A 351 38.52 11.51 -11.52
CA ARG A 351 38.92 10.62 -10.39
C ARG A 351 37.76 9.88 -9.72
N SER A 352 36.56 10.43 -9.71
CA SER A 352 35.40 9.73 -9.11
C SER A 352 34.86 8.60 -9.99
N SER A 353 35.16 8.60 -11.29
CA SER A 353 34.70 7.56 -12.22
C SER A 353 35.48 6.24 -12.08
N GLN A 354 36.78 6.32 -11.74
CA GLN A 354 37.71 5.18 -11.62
C GLN A 354 37.57 4.35 -10.33
N LEU A 355 36.54 4.59 -9.52
CA LEU A 355 36.30 3.86 -8.26
C LEU A 355 34.93 3.16 -8.21
N ILE A 356 34.13 3.25 -9.26
CA ILE A 356 32.84 2.56 -9.39
C ILE A 356 32.66 1.94 -10.79
N ALA A 357 33.28 2.48 -11.84
CA ALA A 357 33.25 1.85 -13.18
C ALA A 357 34.06 0.54 -13.22
N ASP A 358 35.20 0.50 -12.53
CA ASP A 358 36.20 -0.58 -12.56
C ASP A 358 35.71 -1.92 -11.93
N VAL A 359 34.47 -1.98 -11.42
CA VAL A 359 33.84 -3.22 -10.92
C VAL A 359 32.86 -3.83 -11.95
N ASN A 360 32.30 -3.03 -12.87
CA ASN A 360 31.16 -3.46 -13.72
C ASN A 360 31.40 -3.30 -15.23
N ALA A 361 32.63 -2.99 -15.68
CA ALA A 361 32.94 -2.84 -17.10
C ALA A 361 34.40 -3.19 -17.48
N ASN A 362 34.80 -4.46 -17.30
CA ASN A 362 35.71 -5.25 -18.19
C ASN A 362 36.53 -6.32 -17.41
N THR A 363 35.90 -7.43 -17.04
CA THR A 363 36.60 -8.67 -16.64
C THR A 363 35.99 -9.88 -17.33
N THR A 364 36.60 -10.27 -18.46
CA THR A 364 36.30 -11.53 -19.14
C THR A 364 37.02 -12.68 -18.43
N ASN A 365 36.27 -13.57 -17.77
CA ASN A 365 36.77 -14.84 -17.22
C ASN A 365 38.04 -14.75 -16.36
N GLU A 366 37.99 -14.03 -15.24
CA GLU A 366 38.86 -14.34 -14.08
C GLU A 366 37.99 -14.62 -12.85
N GLN A 367 38.48 -15.47 -11.95
CA GLN A 367 37.69 -16.06 -10.89
C GLN A 367 37.33 -15.03 -9.81
N ILE A 368 36.07 -15.01 -9.39
CA ILE A 368 35.67 -14.38 -8.13
C ILE A 368 36.45 -15.10 -7.01
N PRO A 369 37.18 -14.40 -6.12
CA PRO A 369 37.83 -15.05 -4.99
C PRO A 369 36.77 -15.63 -4.05
N GLU A 370 36.92 -16.90 -3.68
CA GLU A 370 36.03 -17.69 -2.79
C GLU A 370 35.58 -16.88 -1.55
N TYR A 371 36.53 -16.15 -0.95
CA TYR A 371 36.36 -15.23 0.18
C TYR A 371 35.31 -14.10 -0.01
N PHE A 372 34.95 -13.74 -1.25
CA PHE A 372 33.89 -12.76 -1.53
C PHE A 372 32.51 -13.39 -1.72
N GLU A 373 32.41 -14.69 -1.99
CA GLU A 373 31.14 -15.40 -1.94
C GLU A 373 30.72 -15.61 -0.48
N ASP A 374 31.63 -16.03 0.40
CA ASP A 374 31.40 -16.14 1.85
C ASP A 374 30.77 -14.87 2.46
N ILE A 375 31.34 -13.69 2.14
CA ILE A 375 30.88 -12.39 2.63
C ILE A 375 29.51 -12.01 2.07
N LEU A 376 29.15 -12.46 0.86
CA LEU A 376 27.84 -12.22 0.26
C LEU A 376 26.77 -13.18 0.78
N GLU A 377 27.13 -14.43 1.11
CA GLU A 377 26.22 -15.38 1.78
C GLU A 377 25.95 -14.95 3.23
N GLU A 378 26.97 -14.55 4.01
CA GLU A 378 26.78 -14.02 5.37
C GLU A 378 25.88 -12.77 5.41
N VAL A 379 25.91 -11.92 4.37
CA VAL A 379 25.06 -10.72 4.28
C VAL A 379 23.64 -11.04 3.78
N THR A 380 23.41 -12.19 3.15
CA THR A 380 22.10 -12.55 2.56
C THR A 380 21.28 -13.54 3.40
N ASP A 381 21.88 -14.54 4.06
CA ASP A 381 21.12 -15.51 4.90
C ASP A 381 20.66 -14.89 6.25
N ASN A 382 21.17 -13.70 6.60
CA ASN A 382 20.89 -13.01 7.86
C ASN A 382 19.68 -12.04 7.84
N LYS A 383 18.76 -12.09 6.87
CA LYS A 383 17.45 -11.39 6.96
C LYS A 383 16.34 -11.98 6.05
N PRO A 384 15.04 -11.76 6.36
CA PRO A 384 13.95 -12.24 5.52
C PRO A 384 13.96 -11.71 4.08
N GLU A 385 13.75 -12.62 3.10
CA GLU A 385 13.51 -12.28 1.69
C GLU A 385 12.32 -11.30 1.54
N GLY A 386 12.35 -10.49 0.46
CA GLY A 386 11.28 -9.55 0.12
C GLY A 386 9.92 -10.23 -0.05
N ARG A 387 8.91 -9.70 0.63
CA ARG A 387 7.61 -10.37 0.80
C ARG A 387 6.44 -9.42 1.00
N TYR A 388 5.30 -9.73 0.41
CA TYR A 388 4.03 -9.04 0.63
C TYR A 388 2.96 -9.98 1.20
N GLY A 389 1.97 -9.42 1.90
CA GLY A 389 0.92 -10.20 2.57
C GLY A 389 1.46 -11.13 3.66
N HIS A 390 2.64 -10.85 4.21
CA HIS A 390 3.11 -11.41 5.48
C HIS A 390 2.32 -10.80 6.64
N ALA A 391 2.40 -11.38 7.83
CA ALA A 391 1.88 -10.75 9.05
C ALA A 391 3.03 -10.43 10.01
N ALA A 392 2.83 -9.45 10.89
CA ALA A 392 3.78 -9.04 11.90
C ALA A 392 3.06 -8.61 13.19
N ASP A 393 3.72 -8.76 14.34
CA ASP A 393 3.25 -8.23 15.63
C ASP A 393 4.43 -7.94 16.57
N ARG A 394 4.23 -7.05 17.55
CA ARG A 394 5.22 -6.68 18.56
C ARG A 394 5.39 -7.80 19.59
N VAL A 395 6.64 -8.10 19.94
CA VAL A 395 7.01 -9.01 21.03
C VAL A 395 8.00 -8.32 21.97
N PRO A 396 8.27 -8.82 23.20
CA PRO A 396 9.30 -8.25 24.03
C PRO A 396 10.66 -8.25 23.31
N GLY A 397 11.36 -7.11 23.33
CA GLY A 397 12.62 -6.90 22.59
C GLY A 397 12.47 -6.40 21.14
N GLY A 398 11.29 -6.49 20.51
CA GLY A 398 11.10 -6.02 19.14
C GLY A 398 9.80 -6.48 18.48
N PHE A 399 9.89 -7.13 17.32
CA PHE A 399 8.73 -7.65 16.60
C PHE A 399 9.05 -8.93 15.84
N VAL A 400 8.01 -9.67 15.45
CA VAL A 400 8.13 -10.85 14.58
C VAL A 400 7.46 -10.62 13.23
N ILE A 401 7.90 -11.36 12.22
CA ILE A 401 7.29 -11.47 10.88
C ILE A 401 7.08 -12.96 10.57
N PHE A 402 5.93 -13.31 10.00
CA PHE A 402 5.65 -14.66 9.52
C PHE A 402 5.16 -14.69 8.07
N GLY A 403 5.62 -15.68 7.32
CA GLY A 403 5.05 -16.08 6.03
C GLY A 403 5.03 -14.98 4.97
N GLY A 404 3.93 -14.90 4.21
CA GLY A 404 3.78 -14.01 3.06
C GLY A 404 4.15 -14.67 1.74
N LYS A 405 4.40 -13.85 0.71
CA LYS A 405 4.67 -14.29 -0.67
C LYS A 405 5.69 -13.38 -1.36
N ASN A 406 6.57 -13.95 -2.20
CA ASN A 406 7.55 -13.21 -3.00
C ASN A 406 7.06 -12.88 -4.43
N GLY A 407 7.92 -12.22 -5.22
CA GLY A 407 7.60 -11.80 -6.58
C GLY A 407 7.32 -12.97 -7.53
N ASN A 408 8.10 -14.05 -7.41
CA ASN A 408 8.04 -15.21 -8.33
C ASN A 408 6.79 -16.08 -8.16
N GLY A 409 6.04 -15.92 -7.07
CA GLY A 409 4.83 -16.68 -6.79
C GLY A 409 4.88 -17.52 -5.51
N SER A 410 6.08 -17.76 -4.98
CA SER A 410 6.33 -18.65 -3.84
C SER A 410 5.81 -18.07 -2.53
N PHE A 411 5.16 -18.91 -1.73
CA PHE A 411 4.69 -18.57 -0.38
C PHE A 411 5.71 -19.04 0.68
N PHE A 412 5.77 -18.34 1.82
CA PHE A 412 6.65 -18.66 2.94
C PHE A 412 5.90 -19.18 4.18
N ASN A 413 6.63 -19.87 5.07
CA ASN A 413 6.20 -20.31 6.41
C ASN A 413 7.32 -20.22 7.47
N ASP A 414 8.28 -19.34 7.24
CA ASP A 414 9.34 -18.96 8.18
C ASP A 414 8.82 -17.94 9.22
N LEU A 415 9.40 -18.00 10.42
CA LEU A 415 9.22 -17.01 11.48
C LEU A 415 10.54 -16.25 11.67
N TRP A 416 10.50 -14.94 11.54
CA TRP A 416 11.65 -14.06 11.77
C TRP A 416 11.37 -13.14 12.95
N PHE A 417 12.34 -13.00 13.84
CA PHE A 417 12.35 -12.01 14.90
C PHE A 417 13.32 -10.88 14.53
N TYR A 418 12.88 -9.64 14.71
CA TYR A 418 13.72 -8.45 14.67
C TYR A 418 13.98 -7.97 16.10
N ASN A 419 15.23 -8.07 16.54
CA ASN A 419 15.72 -7.50 17.77
C ASN A 419 15.90 -5.99 17.60
N SER A 420 15.14 -5.21 18.36
CA SER A 420 15.21 -3.74 18.33
C SER A 420 16.23 -3.17 19.32
N THR A 421 16.76 -3.99 20.22
CA THR A 421 17.64 -3.57 21.33
C THR A 421 19.13 -3.76 21.04
N GLU A 422 19.49 -4.62 20.09
CA GLU A 422 20.88 -4.89 19.70
C GLU A 422 21.36 -3.99 18.56
N SER A 423 22.64 -3.63 18.61
CA SER A 423 23.34 -2.83 17.59
C SER A 423 23.93 -3.67 16.45
N GLY A 424 23.96 -5.00 16.59
CA GLY A 424 24.52 -5.96 15.61
C GLY A 424 23.51 -6.55 14.64
N GLY A 425 23.62 -7.84 14.36
CA GLY A 425 22.72 -8.59 13.46
C GLY A 425 21.30 -8.71 14.02
N LYS A 426 20.40 -7.85 13.55
CA LYS A 426 19.07 -7.63 14.18
C LYS A 426 18.05 -8.72 13.88
N TRP A 427 18.20 -9.48 12.81
CA TRP A 427 17.25 -10.51 12.41
C TRP A 427 17.74 -11.89 12.85
N LYS A 428 16.87 -12.67 13.50
CA LYS A 428 17.08 -14.10 13.75
C LYS A 428 15.86 -14.89 13.31
N GLN A 429 16.06 -16.00 12.59
CA GLN A 429 14.99 -16.96 12.32
C GLN A 429 14.65 -17.73 13.61
N TRP A 430 13.36 -17.91 13.89
CA TRP A 430 12.82 -18.71 14.99
C TRP A 430 12.05 -19.92 14.44
N ALA A 431 11.88 -20.94 15.28
CA ALA A 431 11.29 -22.24 14.93
C ALA A 431 11.90 -22.95 13.70
N ARG A 432 13.16 -22.66 13.33
CA ARG A 432 13.90 -23.29 12.22
C ARG A 432 13.96 -24.80 12.42
N ASN A 433 14.13 -25.24 13.65
CA ASN A 433 14.22 -26.65 14.03
C ASN A 433 12.89 -27.24 14.58
N SER A 434 11.75 -26.54 14.41
CA SER A 434 10.49 -27.04 14.95
C SER A 434 9.92 -28.25 14.20
N LYS A 435 9.50 -29.26 14.99
CA LYS A 435 8.98 -30.56 14.52
C LYS A 435 7.67 -30.44 13.74
N LEU A 436 6.90 -29.38 14.01
CA LEU A 436 5.74 -28.98 13.24
C LEU A 436 6.06 -27.63 12.60
N LYS A 437 5.74 -27.47 11.32
CA LYS A 437 5.80 -26.16 10.65
C LYS A 437 4.41 -25.81 10.13
N PRO A 438 3.89 -24.59 10.38
CA PRO A 438 2.64 -24.14 9.78
C PRO A 438 2.75 -24.16 8.24
N PRO A 439 1.63 -24.22 7.51
CA PRO A 439 1.65 -24.24 6.06
C PRO A 439 2.12 -22.88 5.50
N LYS A 440 2.68 -22.90 4.29
CA LYS A 440 2.98 -21.69 3.52
C LYS A 440 1.72 -20.85 3.30
N VAL A 441 1.74 -19.59 3.70
CA VAL A 441 0.51 -18.78 3.83
C VAL A 441 0.76 -17.28 3.73
N ALA A 442 -0.14 -16.58 3.03
CA ALA A 442 -0.16 -15.11 2.91
C ALA A 442 -1.56 -14.55 3.20
N ARG A 443 -1.66 -13.25 3.48
CA ARG A 443 -2.90 -12.56 3.88
C ARG A 443 -3.54 -13.16 5.14
N HIS A 444 -2.70 -13.69 6.04
CA HIS A 444 -3.07 -14.23 7.35
C HIS A 444 -2.87 -13.16 8.44
N THR A 445 -3.11 -13.52 9.70
CA THR A 445 -2.73 -12.72 10.86
C THR A 445 -1.85 -13.50 11.82
N ILE A 446 -0.85 -12.85 12.40
CA ILE A 446 -0.17 -13.29 13.62
C ILE A 446 -0.54 -12.33 14.75
N THR A 447 -0.71 -12.82 15.98
CA THR A 447 -1.14 -12.00 17.12
C THR A 447 -0.57 -12.54 18.43
N LEU A 448 0.07 -11.69 19.23
CA LEU A 448 0.55 -12.01 20.56
C LEU A 448 -0.60 -12.02 21.58
N ALA A 449 -0.79 -13.14 22.26
CA ALA A 449 -1.74 -13.29 23.36
C ALA A 449 -1.07 -13.99 24.55
N GLY A 450 -0.71 -13.19 25.56
CA GLY A 450 0.08 -13.66 26.70
C GLY A 450 1.50 -14.06 26.26
N GLU A 451 1.91 -15.27 26.59
CA GLU A 451 3.23 -15.83 26.23
C GLU A 451 3.31 -16.39 24.80
N TYR A 452 2.20 -16.43 24.07
CA TYR A 452 2.07 -17.18 22.82
C TYR A 452 1.75 -16.25 21.64
N LEU A 453 2.48 -16.45 20.54
CA LEU A 453 2.07 -15.99 19.22
C LEU A 453 1.03 -16.95 18.67
N TYR A 454 -0.09 -16.42 18.16
CA TYR A 454 -1.11 -17.19 17.45
C TYR A 454 -1.13 -16.80 15.97
N LEU A 455 -0.99 -17.80 15.10
CA LEU A 455 -1.12 -17.69 13.65
C LEU A 455 -2.52 -18.16 13.23
N PHE A 456 -3.23 -17.35 12.45
CA PHE A 456 -4.58 -17.68 12.00
C PHE A 456 -4.93 -17.19 10.57
N GLY A 457 -5.68 -18.04 9.86
CA GLY A 457 -6.29 -17.73 8.56
C GLY A 457 -5.30 -17.60 7.41
N GLY A 458 -5.69 -16.83 6.39
CA GLY A 458 -4.91 -16.55 5.19
C GLY A 458 -5.13 -17.54 4.04
N SER A 459 -4.64 -17.12 2.87
CA SER A 459 -4.59 -17.94 1.65
C SER A 459 -3.35 -18.83 1.66
N LEU A 460 -3.57 -20.12 1.42
CA LEU A 460 -2.51 -21.10 1.20
C LEU A 460 -2.00 -21.04 -0.25
N GLU A 461 -0.87 -21.70 -0.50
CA GLU A 461 -0.27 -21.90 -1.84
C GLU A 461 -1.21 -22.65 -2.81
N THR A 462 -2.17 -23.43 -2.27
CA THR A 462 -3.26 -24.10 -3.02
C THR A 462 -4.42 -23.18 -3.43
N GLY A 463 -4.42 -21.92 -2.99
CA GLY A 463 -5.54 -20.99 -3.13
C GLY A 463 -6.68 -21.19 -2.13
N GLU A 464 -6.64 -22.24 -1.30
CA GLU A 464 -7.60 -22.43 -0.21
C GLU A 464 -7.39 -21.42 0.93
N PHE A 465 -8.47 -20.96 1.55
CA PHE A 465 -8.39 -20.16 2.78
C PHE A 465 -8.33 -21.07 4.01
N SER A 466 -7.32 -20.87 4.85
CA SER A 466 -7.13 -21.61 6.09
C SER A 466 -8.18 -21.21 7.14
N SER A 467 -8.59 -22.19 7.95
CA SER A 467 -9.27 -22.00 9.24
C SER A 467 -8.49 -22.66 10.38
N LYS A 468 -7.22 -23.02 10.14
CA LYS A 468 -6.34 -23.64 11.13
C LYS A 468 -5.70 -22.56 12.00
N ILE A 469 -5.61 -22.82 13.30
CA ILE A 469 -4.87 -21.99 14.26
C ILE A 469 -3.60 -22.74 14.63
N TYR A 470 -2.46 -22.06 14.59
CA TYR A 470 -1.20 -22.53 15.15
C TYR A 470 -0.75 -21.57 16.25
N ARG A 471 0.03 -22.05 17.21
CA ARG A 471 0.65 -21.18 18.22
C ARG A 471 2.10 -21.55 18.47
N LEU A 472 2.89 -20.58 18.93
CA LEU A 472 4.26 -20.78 19.39
C LEU A 472 4.44 -20.02 20.71
N ARG A 473 4.98 -20.68 21.73
CA ARG A 473 5.37 -20.01 22.99
C ARG A 473 6.69 -19.28 22.74
N LEU A 474 6.79 -18.01 23.10
CA LEU A 474 7.99 -17.22 22.83
C LEU A 474 9.22 -17.80 23.57
N PRO A 475 10.41 -17.91 22.93
CA PRO A 475 11.60 -18.50 23.55
C PRO A 475 12.05 -17.84 24.86
N ILE A 476 11.79 -16.53 25.01
CA ILE A 476 12.03 -15.78 26.26
C ILE A 476 11.28 -16.37 27.48
N TYR A 477 10.16 -17.07 27.26
CA TYR A 477 9.37 -17.71 28.32
C TYR A 477 9.66 -19.21 28.47
N THR A 478 10.42 -19.83 27.54
CA THR A 478 10.92 -21.19 27.72
C THR A 478 12.21 -21.19 28.55
N LYS A 479 13.17 -20.31 28.23
CA LYS A 479 14.47 -20.23 28.94
C LYS A 479 14.33 -19.87 30.43
N ASN A 480 13.40 -18.99 30.80
CA ASN A 480 13.18 -18.63 32.22
C ASN A 480 12.66 -19.79 33.10
N LYS A 481 12.19 -20.90 32.52
CA LYS A 481 11.58 -22.01 33.28
C LYS A 481 12.59 -22.83 34.11
N PHE A 482 13.89 -22.61 33.92
CA PHE A 482 14.96 -23.31 34.66
C PHE A 482 15.39 -22.63 35.97
N PHE A 483 14.88 -21.44 36.30
CA PHE A 483 15.30 -20.66 37.47
C PHE A 483 14.31 -20.62 38.64
N GLU A 484 13.12 -21.24 38.53
CA GLU A 484 12.16 -21.36 39.64
C GLU A 484 12.42 -22.60 40.51
N HIS A 485 13.58 -22.64 41.18
CA HIS A 485 13.74 -23.42 42.40
C HIS A 485 13.53 -22.51 43.63
N PRO A 486 12.85 -22.99 44.69
CA PRO A 486 12.64 -22.18 45.89
C PRO A 486 13.98 -21.91 46.58
N VAL A 487 14.19 -20.68 47.03
CA VAL A 487 15.42 -20.26 47.71
C VAL A 487 15.59 -21.06 49.01
N GLY A 488 16.58 -21.96 49.00
CA GLY A 488 17.23 -22.49 50.19
C GLY A 488 18.68 -22.05 50.15
N ASP A 489 19.21 -21.57 51.27
CA ASP A 489 20.54 -20.99 51.33
C ASP A 489 21.64 -22.07 51.26
N ASP A 490 22.35 -22.14 50.13
CA ASP A 490 23.74 -22.59 50.12
C ASP A 490 24.51 -21.99 48.92
N GLU A 491 25.82 -21.82 49.08
CA GLU A 491 26.63 -20.96 48.19
C GLU A 491 27.43 -21.77 47.15
N SER A 492 27.37 -21.33 45.89
CA SER A 492 28.12 -21.82 44.71
C SER A 492 27.78 -23.22 44.17
N THR A 493 27.32 -23.26 42.91
CA THR A 493 27.57 -24.35 41.95
C THR A 493 27.29 -23.84 40.54
N SER A 494 28.18 -24.13 39.58
CA SER A 494 27.92 -23.88 38.15
C SER A 494 27.09 -25.03 37.57
N SER A 495 26.03 -24.71 36.80
CA SER A 495 25.13 -25.71 36.22
C SER A 495 25.78 -26.50 35.08
N ALA A 496 26.46 -27.59 35.42
CA ALA A 496 26.92 -28.62 34.49
C ALA A 496 26.66 -29.99 35.11
N TYR A 497 25.81 -30.81 34.49
CA TYR A 497 25.61 -32.20 34.89
C TYR A 497 26.56 -33.09 34.09
N GLU A 498 27.36 -33.88 34.80
CA GLU A 498 28.32 -34.83 34.25
C GLU A 498 27.59 -36.16 33.95
N ASN A 499 27.79 -36.71 32.74
CA ASN A 499 27.32 -38.04 32.39
C ASN A 499 28.35 -39.11 32.82
N ASP A 500 27.94 -40.38 32.94
CA ASP A 500 28.82 -41.52 33.28
C ASP A 500 29.97 -41.78 32.27
N ASP A 501 30.05 -41.03 31.17
CA ASP A 501 31.15 -41.06 30.19
C ASP A 501 32.12 -39.85 30.27
N GLY A 502 31.88 -38.91 31.20
CA GLY A 502 32.68 -37.69 31.37
C GLY A 502 32.43 -36.61 30.32
N THR A 503 31.36 -36.71 29.51
CA THR A 503 30.97 -35.68 28.55
C THR A 503 30.01 -34.65 29.17
N PHE A 504 30.34 -33.36 29.01
CA PHE A 504 29.43 -32.27 29.31
C PHE A 504 28.59 -31.92 28.08
N ASN A 505 27.29 -32.23 28.12
CA ASN A 505 26.35 -31.61 27.20
C ASN A 505 26.10 -30.16 27.63
N ALA A 506 26.32 -29.22 26.71
CA ALA A 506 25.72 -27.89 26.86
C ALA A 506 24.20 -28.04 26.92
N ALA A 507 23.52 -27.26 27.75
CA ALA A 507 22.07 -27.18 27.72
C ALA A 507 21.64 -26.65 26.34
N ASP A 508 20.63 -27.26 25.70
CA ASP A 508 20.19 -26.95 24.33
C ASP A 508 20.06 -25.43 24.10
N GLU A 509 21.08 -24.81 23.48
CA GLU A 509 21.09 -23.36 23.25
C GLU A 509 20.01 -22.93 22.24
N ASP A 510 19.50 -23.91 21.50
CA ASP A 510 18.76 -23.82 20.25
C ASP A 510 17.25 -24.14 20.37
N ASP A 511 16.65 -24.01 21.57
CA ASP A 511 15.19 -23.85 21.67
C ASP A 511 14.78 -22.47 21.10
N ASP A 512 14.69 -22.42 19.78
CA ASP A 512 14.22 -21.27 19.00
C ASP A 512 12.68 -21.21 18.90
N GLY A 513 11.98 -22.03 19.69
CA GLY A 513 10.53 -22.06 19.84
C GLY A 513 9.85 -23.15 19.01
N GLN A 514 8.88 -23.83 19.60
CA GLN A 514 8.13 -24.91 18.96
C GLN A 514 6.71 -24.48 18.56
N TRP A 515 6.31 -24.80 17.33
CA TRP A 515 4.93 -24.62 16.87
C TRP A 515 4.03 -25.78 17.31
N GLU A 516 2.84 -25.43 17.79
CA GLU A 516 1.76 -26.36 18.12
C GLU A 516 0.54 -26.10 17.22
N PHE A 517 -0.15 -27.16 16.79
CA PHE A 517 -1.47 -27.01 16.17
C PHE A 517 -2.55 -26.89 17.25
N VAL A 518 -3.26 -25.77 17.24
CA VAL A 518 -4.32 -25.48 18.22
C VAL A 518 -5.62 -26.10 17.74
N HIS A 519 -5.99 -27.22 18.35
CA HIS A 519 -7.19 -27.98 18.03
C HIS A 519 -8.45 -27.28 18.59
N PRO A 520 -9.37 -26.76 17.77
CA PRO A 520 -10.60 -26.16 18.26
C PRO A 520 -11.52 -27.25 18.86
N ARG A 521 -11.99 -27.04 20.08
CA ARG A 521 -12.92 -27.95 20.79
C ARG A 521 -14.38 -27.75 20.38
N GLY A 522 -14.70 -26.67 19.67
CA GLY A 522 -16.05 -26.42 19.17
C GLY A 522 -16.21 -25.12 18.38
N GLY A 523 -17.45 -24.87 17.93
CA GLY A 523 -17.78 -23.84 16.96
C GLY A 523 -17.58 -24.30 15.51
N LYS A 524 -17.99 -23.47 14.54
CA LYS A 524 -17.92 -23.81 13.11
C LYS A 524 -16.59 -23.36 12.50
N SER A 525 -15.57 -24.21 12.54
CA SER A 525 -14.27 -23.93 11.91
C SER A 525 -14.37 -23.64 10.40
N LEU A 526 -15.30 -24.29 9.68
CA LEU A 526 -15.52 -24.07 8.25
C LEU A 526 -16.10 -22.69 7.91
N ASP A 527 -16.80 -22.04 8.85
CA ASP A 527 -17.34 -20.68 8.72
C ASP A 527 -16.26 -19.59 8.88
N VAL A 528 -15.06 -19.94 9.36
CA VAL A 528 -13.94 -19.01 9.60
C VAL A 528 -12.74 -19.25 8.67
N ARG A 529 -13.00 -19.74 7.45
CA ARG A 529 -12.01 -19.78 6.36
C ARG A 529 -11.89 -18.40 5.73
N LEU A 530 -10.90 -17.64 6.21
CA LEU A 530 -10.78 -16.19 6.04
C LEU A 530 -9.38 -15.83 5.53
N ALA A 531 -9.30 -14.84 4.64
CA ALA A 531 -8.05 -14.21 4.22
C ALA A 531 -8.20 -12.69 4.16
N ALA A 532 -7.12 -11.94 4.42
CA ALA A 532 -7.11 -10.48 4.49
C ALA A 532 -8.11 -9.89 5.52
N HIS A 533 -8.40 -10.65 6.57
CA HIS A 533 -9.08 -10.21 7.80
C HIS A 533 -8.11 -9.51 8.75
N SER A 534 -8.63 -8.85 9.78
CA SER A 534 -7.82 -8.41 10.93
C SER A 534 -8.10 -9.28 12.16
N THR A 535 -7.10 -9.42 13.03
CA THR A 535 -7.18 -10.14 14.31
C THR A 535 -6.57 -9.28 15.40
N VAL A 536 -7.21 -9.22 16.56
CA VAL A 536 -6.76 -8.47 17.74
C VAL A 536 -6.97 -9.30 19.01
N TYR A 537 -6.03 -9.23 19.96
CA TYR A 537 -6.16 -9.93 21.24
C TYR A 537 -6.90 -9.07 22.27
N TYR A 538 -8.03 -9.58 22.77
CA TYR A 538 -8.79 -8.98 23.86
C TYR A 538 -8.54 -9.75 25.16
N SER A 539 -7.74 -9.15 26.05
CA SER A 539 -7.29 -9.77 27.30
C SER A 539 -8.42 -10.01 28.30
N ALA A 540 -9.42 -9.13 28.37
CA ALA A 540 -10.50 -9.21 29.37
C ALA A 540 -11.42 -10.46 29.23
N THR A 541 -11.41 -11.14 28.07
CA THR A 541 -12.08 -12.44 27.88
C THR A 541 -11.11 -13.54 27.42
N ASN A 542 -9.80 -13.29 27.47
CA ASN A 542 -8.74 -14.13 26.93
C ASN A 542 -9.10 -14.68 25.52
N SER A 543 -9.30 -13.77 24.56
CA SER A 543 -9.88 -14.09 23.25
C SER A 543 -9.17 -13.41 22.09
N LEU A 544 -9.02 -14.12 20.98
CA LEU A 544 -8.69 -13.52 19.69
C LEU A 544 -9.99 -13.09 19.02
N ILE A 545 -10.13 -11.80 18.70
CA ILE A 545 -11.28 -11.25 17.96
C ILE A 545 -10.84 -11.04 16.51
N VAL A 546 -11.61 -11.61 15.58
CA VAL A 546 -11.38 -11.59 14.14
C VAL A 546 -12.49 -10.81 13.48
N PHE A 547 -12.17 -9.87 12.58
CA PHE A 547 -13.16 -9.13 11.80
C PHE A 547 -12.89 -9.17 10.29
N GLY A 548 -13.99 -9.28 9.54
CA GLY A 548 -14.03 -9.04 8.10
C GLY A 548 -13.17 -9.99 7.29
N GLY A 549 -12.52 -9.47 6.27
CA GLY A 549 -11.75 -10.24 5.30
C GLY A 549 -12.61 -10.85 4.20
N ILE A 550 -11.98 -11.71 3.39
CA ILE A 550 -12.57 -12.42 2.26
C ILE A 550 -12.95 -13.82 2.70
N MET A 551 -14.19 -14.24 2.40
CA MET A 551 -14.72 -15.58 2.64
C MET A 551 -14.94 -16.33 1.33
N SER A 552 -14.65 -17.63 1.33
CA SER A 552 -15.08 -18.54 0.26
C SER A 552 -16.57 -18.83 0.39
N SER A 553 -17.39 -18.39 -0.58
CA SER A 553 -18.81 -18.80 -0.63
C SER A 553 -18.96 -20.22 -1.18
N LEU A 554 -20.12 -20.83 -0.95
CA LEU A 554 -20.46 -22.15 -1.50
C LEU A 554 -20.62 -22.16 -3.04
N ALA A 555 -20.56 -21.01 -3.70
CA ALA A 555 -20.87 -20.83 -5.12
C ALA A 555 -19.64 -20.48 -5.99
N ARG A 556 -18.42 -20.82 -5.54
CA ARG A 556 -17.11 -20.45 -6.13
C ARG A 556 -16.71 -18.96 -5.97
N PHE A 557 -17.66 -18.06 -5.81
CA PHE A 557 -17.37 -16.63 -5.62
C PHE A 557 -16.76 -16.34 -4.25
N SER A 558 -15.78 -15.44 -4.21
CA SER A 558 -15.30 -14.84 -2.96
C SER A 558 -16.19 -13.66 -2.56
N LYS A 559 -16.50 -13.49 -1.27
CA LYS A 559 -17.25 -12.33 -0.75
C LYS A 559 -16.50 -11.65 0.39
N LEU A 560 -16.56 -10.31 0.44
CA LEU A 560 -16.20 -9.53 1.64
C LEU A 560 -17.15 -9.85 2.81
N SER A 561 -16.59 -9.92 4.02
CA SER A 561 -17.30 -10.23 5.26
C SER A 561 -17.51 -9.00 6.13
N ASP A 562 -18.68 -8.94 6.77
CA ASP A 562 -19.05 -8.05 7.88
C ASP A 562 -19.15 -8.79 9.23
N ARG A 563 -18.78 -10.07 9.28
CA ARG A 563 -18.89 -10.93 10.48
C ARG A 563 -17.72 -10.70 11.44
N ILE A 564 -18.00 -10.74 12.74
CA ILE A 564 -17.00 -10.84 13.81
C ILE A 564 -17.03 -12.24 14.42
N PHE A 565 -15.85 -12.83 14.59
CA PHE A 565 -15.67 -14.08 15.31
C PHE A 565 -14.75 -13.90 16.51
N ALA A 566 -15.00 -14.63 17.58
CA ALA A 566 -14.15 -14.71 18.76
C ALA A 566 -13.68 -16.16 18.96
N PHE A 567 -12.37 -16.36 19.09
CA PHE A 567 -11.79 -17.62 19.54
C PHE A 567 -11.33 -17.46 20.99
N GLN A 568 -12.03 -18.13 21.91
CA GLN A 568 -11.75 -18.05 23.34
C GLN A 568 -10.65 -19.06 23.71
N LEU A 569 -9.54 -18.58 24.28
CA LEU A 569 -8.27 -19.33 24.33
C LEU A 569 -8.24 -20.44 25.39
N ASP A 570 -8.98 -20.32 26.51
CA ASP A 570 -9.03 -21.37 27.55
C ASP A 570 -9.93 -22.55 27.14
N LYS A 571 -11.04 -22.23 26.45
CA LYS A 571 -12.04 -23.19 25.98
C LYS A 571 -11.75 -23.73 24.58
N LEU A 572 -10.85 -23.10 23.84
CA LEU A 572 -10.51 -23.38 22.45
C LEU A 572 -11.76 -23.43 21.54
N HIS A 573 -12.67 -22.46 21.71
CA HIS A 573 -14.00 -22.48 21.10
C HIS A 573 -14.25 -21.25 20.23
N TRP A 574 -14.77 -21.47 19.01
CA TRP A 574 -15.20 -20.40 18.10
C TRP A 574 -16.64 -19.97 18.37
N THR A 575 -16.85 -18.65 18.50
CA THR A 575 -18.16 -18.02 18.68
C THR A 575 -18.32 -16.87 17.69
N GLU A 576 -19.47 -16.72 17.07
CA GLU A 576 -19.79 -15.52 16.26
C GLU A 576 -20.37 -14.42 17.16
N ILE A 577 -19.88 -13.20 17.02
CA ILE A 577 -20.42 -12.03 17.72
C ILE A 577 -21.50 -11.40 16.82
N LEU A 578 -22.76 -11.65 17.17
CA LEU A 578 -23.91 -11.13 16.45
C LEU A 578 -24.36 -9.77 16.99
N TYR A 579 -24.49 -8.78 16.11
CA TYR A 579 -25.14 -7.50 16.42
C TYR A 579 -26.63 -7.54 16.04
N PRO A 580 -27.52 -6.99 16.89
CA PRO A 580 -28.94 -6.85 16.53
C PRO A 580 -29.10 -5.74 15.47
N ARG A 581 -29.17 -6.12 14.19
CA ARG A 581 -29.47 -5.22 13.06
C ARG A 581 -30.84 -4.59 13.25
N THR A 582 -30.85 -3.41 13.85
CA THR A 582 -32.03 -2.57 14.08
C THR A 582 -31.78 -1.28 13.33
N ALA A 583 -32.73 -0.90 12.45
CA ALA A 583 -32.59 0.12 11.40
C ALA A 583 -32.39 1.59 11.89
N LEU A 584 -31.97 1.76 13.15
CA LEU A 584 -31.67 3.02 13.83
C LEU A 584 -30.25 3.03 14.43
N ARG A 585 -29.41 2.01 14.16
CA ARG A 585 -28.04 1.89 14.69
C ARG A 585 -26.96 1.55 13.66
N ASP A 586 -27.31 1.37 12.39
CA ASP A 586 -26.41 0.84 11.37
C ASP A 586 -25.26 1.79 10.97
N THR A 587 -25.26 3.06 11.41
CA THR A 587 -24.21 4.05 11.07
C THR A 587 -22.83 3.75 11.67
N ASN A 588 -22.76 2.92 12.71
CA ASN A 588 -21.55 2.70 13.51
C ASN A 588 -21.01 1.26 13.42
N ILE A 589 -21.57 0.43 12.54
CA ILE A 589 -21.07 -0.93 12.26
C ILE A 589 -20.18 -0.84 11.01
N PRO A 590 -18.92 -1.29 11.03
CA PRO A 590 -18.09 -1.26 9.82
C PRO A 590 -18.67 -2.18 8.74
N HIS A 591 -18.92 -1.62 7.56
CA HIS A 591 -19.32 -2.38 6.36
C HIS A 591 -18.30 -3.45 5.99
N GLU A 592 -18.75 -4.48 5.25
CA GLU A 592 -17.88 -5.57 4.79
C GLU A 592 -16.61 -5.06 4.10
N ARG A 593 -15.46 -5.65 4.44
CA ARG A 593 -14.14 -5.19 3.98
C ARG A 593 -13.02 -6.19 4.17
N ALA A 594 -12.01 -6.10 3.32
CA ALA A 594 -10.75 -6.85 3.41
C ALA A 594 -9.53 -5.90 3.34
N PHE A 595 -8.34 -6.43 3.65
CA PHE A 595 -7.08 -5.66 3.66
C PHE A 595 -7.12 -4.42 4.58
N HIS A 596 -7.93 -4.48 5.64
CA HIS A 596 -8.04 -3.45 6.67
C HIS A 596 -7.15 -3.81 7.87
N SER A 597 -6.82 -2.80 8.66
CA SER A 597 -6.16 -2.98 9.96
C SER A 597 -7.16 -2.74 11.10
N ALA A 598 -6.88 -3.32 12.27
CA ALA A 598 -7.66 -3.08 13.47
C ALA A 598 -6.79 -3.04 14.73
N THR A 599 -7.32 -2.42 15.78
CA THR A 599 -6.70 -2.35 17.10
C THR A 599 -7.78 -2.31 18.19
N ILE A 600 -7.40 -2.49 19.47
CA ILE A 600 -8.30 -2.39 20.61
C ILE A 600 -7.92 -1.18 21.47
N SER A 601 -8.93 -0.40 21.86
CA SER A 601 -8.81 0.69 22.84
C SER A 601 -9.90 0.53 23.90
N GLY A 602 -9.50 0.09 25.09
CA GLY A 602 -10.44 -0.30 26.15
C GLY A 602 -11.37 -1.43 25.68
N ASN A 603 -12.67 -1.14 25.63
CA ASN A 603 -13.71 -2.09 25.21
C ASN A 603 -14.12 -1.92 23.72
N TYR A 604 -13.41 -1.09 22.95
CA TYR A 604 -13.72 -0.80 21.55
C TYR A 604 -12.67 -1.41 20.62
N MET A 605 -13.11 -2.20 19.64
CA MET A 605 -12.32 -2.53 18.46
C MET A 605 -12.44 -1.38 17.45
N MET A 606 -11.31 -0.80 17.07
CA MET A 606 -11.22 0.25 16.05
C MET A 606 -10.70 -0.36 14.75
N VAL A 607 -11.46 -0.20 13.66
CA VAL A 607 -11.13 -0.74 12.33
C VAL A 607 -10.87 0.41 11.38
N PHE A 608 -9.81 0.34 10.57
CA PHE A 608 -9.40 1.42 9.68
C PHE A 608 -8.83 0.89 8.36
N GLY A 609 -9.10 1.63 7.27
CA GLY A 609 -8.71 1.24 5.92
C GLY A 609 -9.45 0.01 5.38
N GLY A 610 -8.82 -0.61 4.39
CA GLY A 610 -9.35 -1.74 3.63
C GLY A 610 -10.41 -1.36 2.59
N SER A 611 -10.56 -2.26 1.61
CA SER A 611 -11.51 -2.21 0.49
C SER A 611 -12.71 -3.11 0.73
#